data_AF-A0A4R2JHB5-F1
#
_entry.id   AF-A0A4R2JHB5-F1
#
_cell.length_a   1.000
_cell.length_b   1.000
_cell.length_c   1.000
_cell.angle_alpha   90.00
_cell.angle_beta   90.00
_cell.angle_gamma   90.00
#
_symmetry.space_group_name_H-M   'P 1'
#
loop_
_entity.id
_entity.type
_entity.pdbx_description
1 polymer ?
#
loop_
_entity_poly.entity_id
_entity_poly.type
_entity_poly.pdbx_seq_one_letter_code
_entity_poly.pdbx_strand_id
1 'polypeptide(L)'
;MAVGLFAPALLVYGYHPLDPASDAWAEFVALWNALGITGPVVNLDAPATLPGMSPETRETSELLAVASAGELPEVWQLVARIEHDTVCLAAMMAPARELDCSGEWKALERRWLSAASPYSSTLFGEVRIFLALTGDEADADGVETEVRTAIPEPWAVRWHTRHDDVTLPGTEHDTLRVWEAGPLTSDGRPVRRLAAVGAARHEGTIDSLVWSSGDAKLAPLGRHLMHAAKVRDSVRRFADGHVTRKARRRLDEGVQRALFSVSEGGLREDVDIVEMLLSRLTRLQSAAGITAGNLRQALGGRVTGTGPLTDDVALADWFTQRLADEQHSLAEALADARRIAARPSSSVLKGRWAVVLTATEADYSAFSEHLTGEVVECEVRGTVYELGELPGAQGPWRVALAQVARSSSAAGVQLERAVDRFCPEVVMFLCPASGRLGVQVGDVVAAASVYDYESGVDDVPGFRPTIKTHHASHRLVQRAQFVARKHLWQKRLQGTRQPSAVVGPLAAGSKVIVHPSSTVARLLEAAASDAHAVTRGSYGFLHAAYVNDKVDALVVVGVSRLLTDADPPDATDASTNAAAFAIELLGTLPVKQSAAR
;
A
#
# COMPACT_ATOMS: atom_id res chain seq x y z
N MET A 1 -22.68 61.58 -19.17
CA MET A 1 -22.03 60.27 -19.31
C MET A 1 -20.83 60.28 -18.39
N ALA A 2 -20.78 59.38 -17.41
CA ALA A 2 -19.64 59.30 -16.49
C ALA A 2 -18.42 58.82 -17.28
N VAL A 3 -17.31 59.55 -17.16
CA VAL A 3 -16.00 59.15 -17.66
C VAL A 3 -15.34 58.39 -16.52
N GLY A 4 -15.13 57.08 -16.67
CA GLY A 4 -14.53 56.22 -15.65
C GLY A 4 -15.44 55.16 -15.04
N LEU A 5 -14.89 54.39 -14.09
CA LEU A 5 -15.62 53.45 -13.23
C LEU A 5 -16.52 54.19 -12.23
N PHE A 6 -17.77 53.78 -12.13
CA PHE A 6 -18.74 54.30 -11.15
C PHE A 6 -19.56 53.17 -10.53
N ALA A 7 -20.45 53.50 -9.59
CA ALA A 7 -21.20 52.54 -8.78
C ALA A 7 -20.28 51.55 -8.03
N PRO A 8 -19.38 52.06 -7.18
CA PRO A 8 -18.46 51.20 -6.43
C PRO A 8 -19.24 50.31 -5.48
N ALA A 9 -18.95 49.01 -5.51
CA ALA A 9 -19.44 48.07 -4.52
C ALA A 9 -18.35 47.09 -4.11
N LEU A 10 -18.43 46.63 -2.86
CA LEU A 10 -17.66 45.50 -2.36
C LEU A 10 -18.61 44.40 -1.97
N LEU A 11 -18.57 43.31 -2.72
CA LEU A 11 -19.28 42.09 -2.44
C LEU A 11 -18.32 41.06 -1.84
N VAL A 12 -18.60 40.59 -0.62
CA VAL A 12 -17.79 39.56 0.03
C VAL A 12 -18.57 38.27 0.16
N TYR A 13 -17.97 37.18 -0.34
CA TYR A 13 -18.41 35.82 -0.09
C TYR A 13 -17.51 35.13 0.93
N GLY A 14 -18.10 34.57 1.98
CA GLY A 14 -17.43 33.72 2.96
C GLY A 14 -18.04 32.32 2.96
N TYR A 15 -17.22 31.29 2.82
CA TYR A 15 -17.67 29.90 2.76
C TYR A 15 -17.14 29.10 3.94
N HIS A 16 -18.04 28.63 4.81
CA HIS A 16 -17.70 27.89 6.02
C HIS A 16 -18.19 26.44 5.94
N PRO A 17 -17.42 25.47 6.45
CA PRO A 17 -17.90 24.10 6.58
C PRO A 17 -19.07 24.04 7.57
N LEU A 18 -20.09 23.26 7.23
CA LEU A 18 -21.14 22.90 8.16
C LEU A 18 -20.73 21.64 8.93
N ASP A 19 -19.86 21.83 9.93
CA ASP A 19 -19.41 20.77 10.83
C ASP A 19 -19.77 21.11 12.28
N PRO A 20 -20.76 20.43 12.89
CA PRO A 20 -21.21 20.72 14.26
C PRO A 20 -20.15 20.41 15.33
N ALA A 21 -19.08 19.69 15.00
CA ALA A 21 -17.95 19.44 15.90
C ALA A 21 -16.87 20.53 15.83
N SER A 22 -17.02 21.53 14.95
CA SER A 22 -16.05 22.59 14.73
C SER A 22 -16.51 23.94 15.31
N ASP A 23 -15.56 24.81 15.62
CA ASP A 23 -15.83 26.20 16.04
C ASP A 23 -16.33 27.08 14.87
N ALA A 24 -16.47 26.54 13.66
CA ALA A 24 -16.81 27.29 12.45
C ALA A 24 -18.14 28.03 12.55
N TRP A 25 -19.16 27.44 13.19
CA TRP A 25 -20.46 28.09 13.39
C TRP A 25 -20.37 29.28 14.36
N ALA A 26 -19.62 29.13 15.46
CA ALA A 26 -19.43 30.20 16.43
C ALA A 26 -18.67 31.39 15.80
N GLU A 27 -17.65 31.11 15.00
CA GLU A 27 -16.90 32.13 14.26
C GLU A 27 -17.78 32.83 13.21
N PHE A 28 -18.63 32.08 12.51
CA PHE A 28 -19.60 32.64 11.56
C PHE A 28 -20.59 33.61 12.23
N VAL A 29 -21.15 33.21 13.38
CA VAL A 29 -22.06 34.04 14.17
C VAL A 29 -21.35 35.29 14.71
N ALA A 30 -20.10 35.15 15.17
CA ALA A 30 -19.30 36.27 15.63
C ALA A 30 -19.05 37.29 14.51
N LEU A 31 -18.70 36.82 13.30
CA LEU A 31 -18.52 37.66 12.12
C LEU A 31 -19.82 38.39 11.74
N TRP A 32 -20.94 37.67 11.68
CA TRP A 32 -22.26 38.25 11.39
C TRP A 32 -22.59 39.41 12.34
N ASN A 33 -22.40 39.20 13.64
CA ASN A 33 -22.68 40.21 14.65
C ASN A 33 -21.69 41.38 14.60
N ALA A 34 -20.41 41.14 14.31
CA ALA A 34 -19.39 42.17 14.21
C ALA A 34 -19.62 43.16 13.06
N LEU A 35 -20.34 42.76 12.01
CA LEU A 35 -20.71 43.63 10.89
C LEU A 35 -21.76 44.69 11.28
N GLY A 36 -22.51 44.49 12.36
CA GLY A 36 -23.42 45.49 12.94
C GLY A 36 -24.64 45.83 12.08
N ILE A 37 -24.99 45.00 11.10
CA ILE A 37 -26.16 45.17 10.22
C ILE A 37 -27.30 44.30 10.77
N THR A 38 -28.39 44.93 11.20
CA THR A 38 -29.49 44.24 11.93
C THR A 38 -30.90 44.56 11.43
N GLY A 39 -31.07 45.47 10.46
CA GLY A 39 -32.39 45.81 9.93
C GLY A 39 -32.98 44.68 9.08
N PRO A 40 -34.31 44.50 9.04
CA PRO A 40 -34.92 43.49 8.17
C PRO A 40 -34.91 43.94 6.69
N VAL A 41 -34.84 42.99 5.75
CA VAL A 41 -35.10 43.27 4.34
C VAL A 41 -36.61 43.15 4.07
N VAL A 42 -37.21 44.27 3.65
CA VAL A 42 -38.63 44.32 3.29
C VAL A 42 -38.86 43.48 2.03
N ASN A 43 -39.89 42.62 2.04
CA ASN A 43 -40.28 41.69 0.96
C ASN A 43 -39.46 40.39 0.82
N LEU A 44 -38.62 40.04 1.80
CA LEU A 44 -38.05 38.69 1.94
C LEU A 44 -38.57 38.04 3.23
N ASP A 45 -39.10 36.82 3.12
CA ASP A 45 -39.56 36.01 4.26
C ASP A 45 -38.36 35.33 4.94
N ALA A 46 -37.50 36.12 5.58
CA ALA A 46 -36.30 35.66 6.27
C ALA A 46 -36.01 36.47 7.55
N PRO A 47 -35.50 35.84 8.62
CA PRO A 47 -35.17 36.55 9.85
C PRO A 47 -33.91 37.43 9.67
N ALA A 48 -33.80 38.53 10.42
CA ALA A 48 -32.62 39.38 10.43
C ALA A 48 -31.47 38.87 11.32
N THR A 49 -31.73 37.83 12.12
CA THR A 49 -30.78 37.24 13.07
C THR A 49 -30.56 35.77 12.76
N LEU A 50 -29.32 35.31 12.93
CA LEU A 50 -28.96 33.89 12.79
C LEU A 50 -29.58 33.02 13.90
N PRO A 51 -29.81 31.72 13.65
CA PRO A 51 -30.22 30.78 14.68
C PRO A 51 -29.13 30.62 15.75
N GLY A 52 -29.53 30.38 17.01
CA GLY A 52 -28.59 30.24 18.12
C GLY A 52 -27.79 28.92 18.12
N MET A 53 -28.31 27.87 17.50
CA MET A 53 -27.65 26.58 17.34
C MET A 53 -27.18 26.40 15.90
N SER A 54 -26.11 25.63 15.70
CA SER A 54 -25.67 25.25 14.36
C SER A 54 -26.80 24.51 13.64
N PRO A 55 -27.11 24.89 12.39
CA PRO A 55 -28.10 24.16 11.61
C PRO A 55 -27.58 22.78 11.21
N GLU A 56 -28.50 21.86 10.92
CA GLU A 56 -28.17 20.52 10.40
C GLU A 56 -27.91 20.56 8.90
N THR A 57 -27.09 19.64 8.39
CA THR A 57 -26.89 19.44 6.94
C THR A 57 -28.21 19.07 6.26
N ARG A 58 -28.53 19.74 5.14
CA ARG A 58 -29.75 19.51 4.36
C ARG A 58 -29.45 19.32 2.88
N GLU A 59 -30.34 18.62 2.18
CA GLU A 59 -30.20 18.39 0.73
C GLU A 59 -30.55 19.64 -0.11
N THR A 60 -31.37 20.54 0.42
CA THR A 60 -31.85 21.74 -0.28
C THR A 60 -31.24 23.02 0.29
N SER A 61 -31.00 24.00 -0.57
CA SER A 61 -30.57 25.34 -0.18
C SER A 61 -31.60 26.00 0.74
N GLU A 62 -31.15 26.63 1.81
CA GLU A 62 -32.02 27.29 2.80
C GLU A 62 -31.46 28.65 3.18
N LEU A 63 -32.33 29.65 3.24
CA LEU A 63 -32.00 30.99 3.67
C LEU A 63 -32.04 31.05 5.20
N LEU A 64 -30.92 31.38 5.84
CA LEU A 64 -30.80 31.40 7.31
C LEU A 64 -31.12 32.75 7.91
N ALA A 65 -30.55 33.82 7.33
CA ALA A 65 -30.80 35.18 7.77
C ALA A 65 -30.51 36.18 6.66
N VAL A 66 -31.24 37.29 6.67
CA VAL A 66 -31.02 38.43 5.79
C VAL A 66 -31.12 39.72 6.59
N ALA A 67 -30.06 40.51 6.60
CA ALA A 67 -30.02 41.79 7.30
C ALA A 67 -29.66 42.92 6.34
N SER A 68 -30.19 44.11 6.60
CA SER A 68 -29.94 45.33 5.84
C SER A 68 -29.70 46.52 6.75
N ALA A 69 -28.92 47.48 6.28
CA ALA A 69 -28.72 48.78 6.90
C ALA A 69 -28.62 49.85 5.81
N GLY A 70 -28.80 51.12 6.19
CA GLY A 70 -28.78 52.26 5.28
C GLY A 70 -30.15 52.64 4.72
N GLU A 71 -30.21 53.86 4.18
CA GLU A 71 -31.36 54.38 3.42
C GLU A 71 -31.03 54.35 1.93
N LEU A 72 -32.05 54.18 1.08
CA LEU A 72 -31.88 54.32 -0.37
C LEU A 72 -31.30 55.71 -0.67
N PRO A 73 -30.25 55.83 -1.50
CA PRO A 73 -29.81 54.87 -2.54
C PRO A 73 -28.66 53.92 -2.14
N GLU A 74 -28.22 53.86 -0.89
CA GLU A 74 -27.14 52.95 -0.47
C GLU A 74 -27.66 51.53 -0.19
N VAL A 75 -26.83 50.51 -0.45
CA VAL A 75 -27.14 49.10 -0.17
C VAL A 75 -26.09 48.50 0.74
N TRP A 76 -26.47 48.24 1.99
CA TRP A 76 -25.66 47.49 2.95
C TRP A 76 -26.45 46.26 3.39
N GLN A 77 -26.13 45.10 2.84
CA GLN A 77 -26.92 43.87 3.04
C GLN A 77 -26.05 42.66 3.35
N LEU A 78 -26.53 41.81 4.25
CA LEU A 78 -25.93 40.52 4.59
C LEU A 78 -26.94 39.42 4.32
N VAL A 79 -26.46 38.33 3.74
CA VAL A 79 -27.24 37.13 3.51
C VAL A 79 -26.45 35.92 3.99
N ALA A 80 -27.03 35.16 4.91
CA ALA A 80 -26.54 33.86 5.33
C ALA A 80 -27.45 32.76 4.79
N ARG A 81 -26.86 31.71 4.23
CA ARG A 81 -27.61 30.57 3.66
C ARG A 81 -26.83 29.27 3.79
N ILE A 82 -27.54 28.15 3.73
CA ILE A 82 -26.95 26.81 3.60
C ILE A 82 -27.00 26.40 2.15
N GLU A 83 -25.88 25.88 1.66
CA GLU A 83 -25.77 25.20 0.37
C GLU A 83 -25.11 23.84 0.64
N HIS A 84 -25.93 22.78 0.72
CA HIS A 84 -25.53 21.43 1.10
C HIS A 84 -24.78 21.37 2.46
N ASP A 85 -23.47 21.19 2.43
CA ASP A 85 -22.55 21.07 3.57
C ASP A 85 -21.79 22.38 3.86
N THR A 86 -22.27 23.51 3.33
CA THR A 86 -21.59 24.81 3.40
C THR A 86 -22.52 25.89 3.89
N VAL A 87 -22.05 26.69 4.85
CA VAL A 87 -22.68 27.96 5.23
C VAL A 87 -22.02 29.07 4.42
N CYS A 88 -22.84 29.79 3.66
CA CYS A 88 -22.41 30.87 2.79
C CYS A 88 -22.85 32.21 3.38
N LEU A 89 -21.88 33.08 3.67
CA LEU A 89 -22.08 34.51 3.88
C LEU A 89 -21.95 35.22 2.53
N ALA A 90 -22.87 36.10 2.22
CA ALA A 90 -22.76 37.08 1.15
C ALA A 90 -23.02 38.46 1.75
N ALA A 91 -22.06 39.37 1.66
CA ALA A 91 -22.14 40.73 2.19
C ALA A 91 -21.98 41.74 1.07
N MET A 92 -23.03 42.51 0.76
CA MET A 92 -23.02 43.60 -0.21
C MET A 92 -22.85 44.94 0.49
N MET A 93 -21.86 45.71 0.07
CA MET A 93 -21.61 47.07 0.53
C MET A 93 -21.46 48.00 -0.69
N ALA A 94 -22.53 48.72 -1.02
CA ALA A 94 -22.60 49.62 -2.16
C ALA A 94 -23.06 51.02 -1.69
N PRO A 95 -22.13 51.99 -1.56
CA PRO A 95 -22.48 53.39 -1.30
C PRO A 95 -23.14 54.04 -2.53
N ALA A 96 -23.38 55.36 -2.47
CA ALA A 96 -24.03 56.11 -3.54
C ALA A 96 -23.37 55.87 -4.92
N ARG A 97 -24.21 55.62 -5.93
CA ARG A 97 -23.76 55.15 -7.25
C ARG A 97 -22.91 56.15 -8.03
N GLU A 98 -23.01 57.43 -7.69
CA GLU A 98 -22.30 58.54 -8.36
C GLU A 98 -20.84 58.67 -7.93
N LEU A 99 -20.41 57.91 -6.91
CA LEU A 99 -19.05 57.97 -6.40
C LEU A 99 -18.03 57.29 -7.34
N ASP A 100 -16.80 57.81 -7.33
CA ASP A 100 -15.66 57.24 -8.06
C ASP A 100 -15.11 55.99 -7.35
N CYS A 101 -14.72 54.98 -8.13
CA CYS A 101 -14.27 53.70 -7.57
C CYS A 101 -12.87 53.75 -6.92
N SER A 102 -11.99 54.68 -7.30
CA SER A 102 -10.57 54.65 -6.89
C SER A 102 -10.38 54.90 -5.39
N GLY A 103 -11.21 55.77 -4.80
CA GLY A 103 -11.23 56.02 -3.35
C GLY A 103 -12.10 55.02 -2.59
N GLU A 104 -13.26 54.69 -3.15
CA GLU A 104 -14.32 53.97 -2.44
C GLU A 104 -14.01 52.49 -2.23
N TRP A 105 -13.46 51.79 -3.23
CA TRP A 105 -13.07 50.38 -3.04
C TRP A 105 -12.07 50.19 -1.89
N LYS A 106 -11.13 51.14 -1.71
CA LYS A 106 -10.18 51.13 -0.60
C LYS A 106 -10.84 51.44 0.75
N ALA A 107 -11.88 52.28 0.78
CA ALA A 107 -12.65 52.54 2.00
C ALA A 107 -13.48 51.32 2.40
N LEU A 108 -14.15 50.69 1.44
CA LEU A 108 -14.97 49.49 1.63
C LEU A 108 -14.15 48.31 2.13
N GLU A 109 -12.99 48.03 1.54
CA GLU A 109 -12.13 46.92 2.01
C GLU A 109 -11.61 47.17 3.43
N ARG A 110 -11.23 48.40 3.76
CA ARG A 110 -10.82 48.76 5.14
C ARG A 110 -11.96 48.54 6.13
N ARG A 111 -13.20 48.88 5.75
CA ARG A 111 -14.39 48.65 6.58
C ARG A 111 -14.63 47.16 6.79
N TRP A 112 -14.55 46.34 5.74
CA TRP A 112 -14.63 44.89 5.87
C TRP A 112 -13.58 44.33 6.84
N LEU A 113 -12.31 44.69 6.63
CA LEU A 113 -11.19 44.25 7.46
C LEU A 113 -11.26 44.72 8.92
N SER A 114 -12.01 45.79 9.21
CA SER A 114 -12.21 46.26 10.59
C SER A 114 -13.24 45.43 11.36
N ALA A 115 -14.19 44.80 10.66
CA ALA A 115 -15.23 43.97 11.25
C ALA A 115 -14.88 42.47 11.21
N ALA A 116 -14.21 42.02 10.14
CA ALA A 116 -13.76 40.64 9.98
C ALA A 116 -12.42 40.42 10.69
N SER A 117 -12.35 39.44 11.59
CA SER A 117 -11.09 38.97 12.17
C SER A 117 -10.16 38.49 11.04
N PRO A 118 -8.82 38.67 11.13
CA PRO A 118 -7.90 38.04 10.20
C PRO A 118 -8.15 36.53 10.15
N TYR A 119 -8.17 36.01 8.91
CA TYR A 119 -8.31 34.61 8.49
C TYR A 119 -8.48 33.57 9.61
N SER A 120 -9.64 32.89 9.63
CA SER A 120 -9.80 31.67 10.39
C SER A 120 -9.38 30.44 9.59
N SER A 121 -8.65 29.52 10.23
CA SER A 121 -8.30 28.21 9.67
C SER A 121 -9.51 27.31 9.40
N THR A 122 -10.70 27.65 9.90
CA THR A 122 -11.92 26.86 9.71
C THR A 122 -12.61 27.15 8.37
N LEU A 123 -12.29 28.27 7.71
CA LEU A 123 -12.95 28.74 6.49
C LEU A 123 -12.49 27.96 5.24
N PHE A 124 -13.44 27.57 4.37
CA PHE A 124 -13.07 27.07 3.03
C PHE A 124 -12.41 28.17 2.19
N GLY A 125 -12.99 29.37 2.17
CA GLY A 125 -12.36 30.56 1.63
C GLY A 125 -13.22 31.82 1.72
N GLU A 126 -12.59 32.97 1.50
CA GLU A 126 -13.20 34.29 1.39
C GLU A 126 -12.89 34.86 0.00
N VAL A 127 -13.89 35.43 -0.67
CA VAL A 127 -13.71 36.13 -1.94
C VAL A 127 -14.29 37.52 -1.84
N ARG A 128 -13.45 38.53 -2.06
CA ARG A 128 -13.84 39.94 -2.13
C ARG A 128 -13.92 40.35 -3.59
N ILE A 129 -15.09 40.75 -4.03
CA ILE A 129 -15.36 41.22 -5.39
C ILE A 129 -15.54 42.74 -5.34
N PHE A 130 -14.57 43.45 -5.90
CA PHE A 130 -14.64 44.88 -6.19
C PHE A 130 -15.46 45.04 -7.48
N LEU A 131 -16.74 45.38 -7.31
CA LEU A 131 -17.71 45.52 -8.39
C LEU A 131 -17.81 47.00 -8.78
N ALA A 132 -17.85 47.27 -10.08
CA ALA A 132 -18.10 48.60 -10.64
C ALA A 132 -18.78 48.50 -12.02
N LEU A 133 -19.35 49.61 -12.47
CA LEU A 133 -19.94 49.75 -13.79
C LEU A 133 -19.15 50.72 -14.66
N THR A 134 -19.20 50.50 -15.96
CA THR A 134 -18.63 51.41 -16.98
C THR A 134 -19.74 52.03 -17.83
N GLY A 135 -19.42 53.15 -18.48
CA GLY A 135 -20.24 53.69 -19.56
C GLY A 135 -20.38 52.69 -20.72
N ASP A 136 -21.42 52.86 -21.53
CA ASP A 136 -21.76 51.91 -22.59
C ASP A 136 -20.77 51.84 -23.75
N GLU A 137 -20.02 52.93 -23.98
CA GLU A 137 -19.01 53.08 -25.04
C GLU A 137 -17.57 52.98 -24.52
N ALA A 138 -17.37 52.42 -23.31
CA ALA A 138 -16.03 52.32 -22.72
C ALA A 138 -15.12 51.38 -23.53
N ASP A 139 -13.90 51.85 -23.83
CA ASP A 139 -12.87 51.06 -24.51
C ASP A 139 -12.24 50.03 -23.57
N ALA A 140 -11.94 48.83 -24.09
CA ALA A 140 -11.47 47.69 -23.31
C ALA A 140 -10.11 47.97 -22.60
N ASP A 141 -9.18 48.64 -23.28
CA ASP A 141 -7.86 48.99 -22.73
C ASP A 141 -7.96 50.12 -21.69
N GLY A 142 -8.95 51.01 -21.87
CA GLY A 142 -9.30 52.05 -20.90
C GLY A 142 -9.79 51.46 -19.58
N VAL A 143 -10.73 50.50 -19.65
CA VAL A 143 -11.28 49.82 -18.46
C VAL A 143 -10.18 49.12 -17.66
N GLU A 144 -9.26 48.40 -18.31
CA GLU A 144 -8.15 47.75 -17.60
C GLU A 144 -7.29 48.76 -16.81
N THR A 145 -7.00 49.92 -17.42
CA THR A 145 -6.20 50.97 -16.79
C THR A 145 -6.90 51.57 -15.57
N GLU A 146 -8.22 51.77 -15.67
CA GLU A 146 -9.04 52.29 -14.57
C GLU A 146 -9.13 51.30 -13.42
N VAL A 147 -9.41 50.02 -13.69
CA VAL A 147 -9.44 48.97 -12.66
C VAL A 147 -8.08 48.86 -11.98
N ARG A 148 -6.98 48.94 -12.74
CA ARG A 148 -5.62 48.89 -12.19
C ARG A 148 -5.34 50.04 -11.23
N THR A 149 -5.90 51.21 -11.51
CA THR A 149 -5.73 52.41 -10.69
C THR A 149 -6.60 52.36 -9.44
N ALA A 150 -7.79 51.78 -9.54
CA ALA A 150 -8.78 51.78 -8.47
C ALA A 150 -8.61 50.66 -7.44
N ILE A 151 -8.12 49.48 -7.84
CA ILE A 151 -8.04 48.33 -6.93
C ILE A 151 -7.04 48.58 -5.78
N PRO A 152 -7.37 48.25 -4.52
CA PRO A 152 -6.46 48.55 -3.41
C PRO A 152 -5.20 47.66 -3.44
N GLU A 153 -4.06 48.21 -3.02
CA GLU A 153 -2.83 47.43 -2.78
C GLU A 153 -2.93 46.53 -1.53
N PRO A 154 -2.18 45.42 -1.46
CA PRO A 154 -1.18 44.94 -2.43
C PRO A 154 -1.77 44.06 -3.54
N TRP A 155 -1.11 44.04 -4.69
CA TRP A 155 -1.50 43.23 -5.85
C TRP A 155 -0.33 42.40 -6.43
N ALA A 156 -0.62 41.37 -7.22
CA ALA A 156 0.36 40.48 -7.84
C ALA A 156 0.95 41.07 -9.14
N VAL A 157 2.24 40.89 -9.43
CA VAL A 157 2.85 41.41 -10.66
C VAL A 157 2.07 40.95 -11.90
N ARG A 158 1.73 41.89 -12.80
CA ARG A 158 0.98 41.65 -14.05
C ARG A 158 -0.42 41.03 -13.88
N TRP A 159 -1.04 41.13 -12.70
CA TRP A 159 -2.40 40.60 -12.48
C TRP A 159 -3.45 41.07 -13.52
N HIS A 160 -3.41 42.36 -13.91
CA HIS A 160 -4.30 42.98 -14.90
C HIS A 160 -4.27 42.33 -16.30
N THR A 161 -3.18 41.66 -16.68
CA THR A 161 -3.05 41.08 -18.03
C THR A 161 -3.81 39.76 -18.19
N ARG A 162 -4.38 39.21 -17.11
CA ARG A 162 -5.15 37.96 -17.11
C ARG A 162 -6.57 38.24 -16.60
N HIS A 163 -7.55 38.05 -17.47
CA HIS A 163 -8.96 38.20 -17.14
C HIS A 163 -9.80 37.10 -17.78
N ASP A 164 -10.98 36.92 -17.21
CA ASP A 164 -12.06 36.17 -17.83
C ASP A 164 -13.18 37.13 -18.23
N ASP A 165 -13.80 36.84 -19.36
CA ASP A 165 -15.05 37.45 -19.79
C ASP A 165 -16.18 36.44 -19.54
N VAL A 166 -17.13 36.80 -18.68
CA VAL A 166 -18.29 35.98 -18.36
C VAL A 166 -19.49 36.48 -19.17
N THR A 167 -19.94 35.71 -20.15
CA THR A 167 -21.10 36.07 -20.97
C THR A 167 -22.35 36.20 -20.11
N LEU A 168 -23.02 37.34 -20.22
CA LEU A 168 -24.21 37.64 -19.44
C LEU A 168 -25.40 36.80 -19.93
N PRO A 169 -26.22 36.24 -19.02
CA PRO A 169 -27.41 35.46 -19.38
C PRO A 169 -28.33 36.22 -20.34
N GLY A 170 -28.75 35.56 -21.42
CA GLY A 170 -29.66 36.15 -22.42
C GLY A 170 -28.98 37.07 -23.44
N THR A 171 -27.65 37.16 -23.44
CA THR A 171 -26.86 37.92 -24.42
C THR A 171 -25.86 37.01 -25.14
N GLU A 172 -25.41 37.41 -26.33
CA GLU A 172 -24.39 36.65 -27.09
C GLU A 172 -22.97 37.24 -26.95
N HIS A 173 -22.85 38.55 -26.68
CA HIS A 173 -21.57 39.27 -26.74
C HIS A 173 -21.28 40.14 -25.51
N ASP A 174 -22.28 40.40 -24.66
CA ASP A 174 -22.09 41.26 -23.50
C ASP A 174 -21.51 40.45 -22.34
N THR A 175 -20.45 40.96 -21.73
CA THR A 175 -19.66 40.23 -20.73
C THR A 175 -19.48 41.03 -19.45
N LEU A 176 -19.37 40.31 -18.34
CA LEU A 176 -18.77 40.80 -17.11
C LEU A 176 -17.29 40.40 -17.13
N ARG A 177 -16.39 41.37 -17.09
CA ARG A 177 -14.95 41.09 -17.08
C ARG A 177 -14.45 40.95 -15.64
N VAL A 178 -13.68 39.89 -15.39
CA VAL A 178 -13.22 39.51 -14.05
C VAL A 178 -11.70 39.33 -14.01
N TRP A 179 -11.05 40.00 -13.06
CA TRP A 179 -9.61 39.87 -12.77
C TRP A 179 -9.40 39.43 -11.32
N GLU A 180 -8.21 38.91 -10.99
CA GLU A 180 -7.78 38.66 -9.61
C GLU A 180 -6.53 39.47 -9.29
N ALA A 181 -6.64 40.44 -8.40
CA ALA A 181 -5.55 41.38 -8.11
C ALA A 181 -4.63 40.95 -6.97
N GLY A 182 -5.16 40.29 -5.93
CA GLY A 182 -4.41 40.00 -4.69
C GLY A 182 -3.16 39.13 -4.89
N PRO A 183 -2.15 39.24 -4.00
CA PRO A 183 -0.86 38.57 -4.22
C PRO A 183 -1.04 37.06 -4.35
N LEU A 184 -0.52 36.50 -5.44
CA LEU A 184 -0.50 35.05 -5.69
C LEU A 184 0.50 34.40 -4.72
N THR A 185 0.00 33.89 -3.60
CA THR A 185 0.82 33.24 -2.57
C THR A 185 0.91 31.73 -2.77
N SER A 186 -0.22 31.09 -3.12
CA SER A 186 -0.31 29.68 -3.50
C SER A 186 -1.67 29.37 -4.15
N ASP A 187 -1.79 28.19 -4.76
CA ASP A 187 -3.08 27.70 -5.26
C ASP A 187 -4.06 27.39 -4.14
N GLY A 188 -3.57 27.10 -2.94
CA GLY A 188 -4.39 26.92 -1.75
C GLY A 188 -4.82 28.23 -1.07
N ARG A 189 -4.59 29.42 -1.64
CA ARG A 189 -4.89 30.69 -0.95
C ARG A 189 -6.34 30.76 -0.40
N PRO A 190 -6.53 31.17 0.87
CA PRO A 190 -7.85 31.20 1.49
C PRO A 190 -8.64 32.49 1.19
N VAL A 191 -7.97 33.59 0.87
CA VAL A 191 -8.61 34.88 0.58
C VAL A 191 -8.27 35.29 -0.84
N ARG A 192 -9.29 35.68 -1.61
CA ARG A 192 -9.17 36.17 -2.99
C ARG A 192 -9.74 37.56 -3.13
N ARG A 193 -9.14 38.35 -4.03
CA ARG A 193 -9.52 39.74 -4.31
C ARG A 193 -9.74 39.86 -5.81
N LEU A 194 -11.00 39.87 -6.22
CA LEU A 194 -11.44 39.94 -7.61
C LEU A 194 -11.91 41.35 -7.94
N ALA A 195 -11.62 41.83 -9.14
CA ALA A 195 -12.34 42.97 -9.73
C ALA A 195 -13.34 42.43 -10.75
N ALA A 196 -14.57 42.93 -10.73
CA ALA A 196 -15.60 42.59 -11.68
C ALA A 196 -16.21 43.87 -12.26
N VAL A 197 -16.16 44.05 -13.58
CA VAL A 197 -16.62 45.27 -14.24
C VAL A 197 -17.45 44.94 -15.47
N GLY A 198 -18.58 45.62 -15.63
CA GLY A 198 -19.46 45.47 -16.78
C GLY A 198 -20.20 46.76 -17.13
N ALA A 199 -20.86 46.78 -18.30
CA ALA A 199 -21.56 47.96 -18.79
C ALA A 199 -22.83 48.25 -17.97
N ALA A 200 -23.07 49.52 -17.66
CA ALA A 200 -24.18 49.95 -16.82
C ALA A 200 -25.57 49.59 -17.38
N ARG A 201 -25.74 49.52 -18.71
CA ARG A 201 -27.00 49.05 -19.32
C ARG A 201 -27.40 47.62 -18.90
N HIS A 202 -26.46 46.83 -18.39
CA HIS A 202 -26.64 45.44 -17.99
C HIS A 202 -26.58 45.21 -16.48
N GLU A 203 -26.64 46.28 -15.67
CA GLU A 203 -26.55 46.24 -14.19
C GLU A 203 -27.43 45.14 -13.57
N GLY A 204 -28.72 45.08 -13.91
CA GLY A 204 -29.62 44.06 -13.35
C GLY A 204 -29.24 42.62 -13.72
N THR A 205 -28.67 42.39 -14.91
CA THR A 205 -28.18 41.06 -15.31
C THR A 205 -26.88 40.72 -14.58
N ILE A 206 -26.00 41.71 -14.36
CA ILE A 206 -24.78 41.56 -13.56
C ILE A 206 -25.14 41.20 -12.12
N ASP A 207 -26.10 41.88 -11.50
CA ASP A 207 -26.55 41.59 -10.13
C ASP A 207 -27.08 40.16 -9.99
N SER A 208 -27.85 39.68 -10.98
CA SER A 208 -28.33 38.29 -11.01
C SER A 208 -27.20 37.25 -11.11
N LEU A 209 -26.07 37.64 -11.69
CA LEU A 209 -24.88 36.80 -11.85
C LEU A 209 -24.01 36.79 -10.60
N VAL A 210 -23.83 37.95 -9.96
CA VAL A 210 -22.85 38.15 -8.89
C VAL A 210 -23.42 38.20 -7.48
N TRP A 211 -24.68 38.61 -7.25
CA TRP A 211 -25.21 38.90 -5.91
C TRP A 211 -26.45 38.06 -5.53
N SER A 212 -27.63 38.51 -5.97
CA SER A 212 -28.92 37.90 -5.67
C SER A 212 -29.97 38.42 -6.63
N SER A 213 -30.85 37.52 -7.08
CA SER A 213 -32.06 37.80 -7.86
C SER A 213 -33.28 38.12 -6.98
N GLY A 214 -33.10 38.32 -5.67
CA GLY A 214 -34.21 38.42 -4.71
C GLY A 214 -34.83 37.07 -4.33
N ASP A 215 -34.23 35.95 -4.75
CA ASP A 215 -34.59 34.60 -4.33
C ASP A 215 -33.56 34.02 -3.35
N ALA A 216 -33.91 32.89 -2.73
CA ALA A 216 -33.06 32.23 -1.73
C ALA A 216 -31.80 31.56 -2.33
N LYS A 217 -31.61 31.60 -3.66
CA LYS A 217 -30.54 30.86 -4.35
C LYS A 217 -29.21 31.61 -4.32
N LEU A 218 -28.12 30.86 -4.17
CA LEU A 218 -26.78 31.40 -4.45
C LEU A 218 -26.64 31.81 -5.92
N ALA A 219 -26.16 33.05 -6.13
CA ALA A 219 -25.90 33.58 -7.46
C ALA A 219 -24.89 32.68 -8.21
N PRO A 220 -24.98 32.57 -9.55
CA PRO A 220 -24.15 31.65 -10.32
C PRO A 220 -22.64 31.82 -10.08
N LEU A 221 -22.15 33.07 -10.02
CA LEU A 221 -20.74 33.34 -9.71
C LEU A 221 -20.42 32.97 -8.24
N GLY A 222 -21.30 33.32 -7.30
CA GLY A 222 -21.17 32.90 -5.90
C GLY A 222 -21.10 31.38 -5.73
N ARG A 223 -21.86 30.61 -6.53
CA ARG A 223 -21.81 29.14 -6.52
C ARG A 223 -20.51 28.60 -7.11
N HIS A 224 -20.02 29.20 -8.20
CA HIS A 224 -18.72 28.86 -8.77
C HIS A 224 -17.60 29.07 -7.74
N LEU A 225 -17.57 30.25 -7.11
CA LEU A 225 -16.58 30.62 -6.11
C LEU A 225 -16.64 29.73 -4.86
N MET A 226 -17.83 29.25 -4.46
CA MET A 226 -17.97 28.27 -3.38
C MET A 226 -17.25 26.96 -3.71
N HIS A 227 -17.49 26.38 -4.89
CA HIS A 227 -16.82 25.15 -5.30
C HIS A 227 -15.31 25.35 -5.48
N ALA A 228 -14.89 26.50 -6.01
CA ALA A 228 -13.48 26.86 -6.11
C ALA A 228 -12.83 26.95 -4.71
N ALA A 229 -13.49 27.55 -3.73
CA ALA A 229 -13.02 27.62 -2.35
C ALA A 229 -12.84 26.23 -1.72
N LYS A 230 -13.77 25.30 -1.96
CA LYS A 230 -13.65 23.90 -1.50
C LYS A 230 -12.47 23.16 -2.14
N VAL A 231 -12.23 23.36 -3.43
CA VAL A 231 -11.06 22.80 -4.12
C VAL A 231 -9.78 23.34 -3.50
N ARG A 232 -9.68 24.66 -3.32
CA ARG A 232 -8.50 25.31 -2.73
C ARG A 232 -8.26 24.87 -1.29
N ASP A 233 -9.32 24.69 -0.50
CA ASP A 233 -9.23 24.10 0.84
C ASP A 233 -8.71 22.67 0.82
N SER A 234 -9.20 21.85 -0.11
CA SER A 234 -8.73 20.49 -0.29
C SER A 234 -7.25 20.45 -0.69
N VAL A 235 -6.81 21.34 -1.59
CA VAL A 235 -5.40 21.51 -1.96
C VAL A 235 -4.54 21.87 -0.75
N ARG A 236 -4.98 22.83 0.10
CA ARG A 236 -4.28 23.17 1.35
C ARG A 236 -4.14 21.98 2.28
N ARG A 237 -5.25 21.30 2.57
CA ARG A 237 -5.28 20.17 3.51
C ARG A 237 -4.49 18.97 2.99
N PHE A 238 -4.43 18.78 1.67
CA PHE A 238 -3.64 17.73 1.06
C PHE A 238 -2.13 17.94 1.24
N ALA A 239 -1.68 19.19 1.39
CA ALA A 239 -0.30 19.56 1.73
C ALA A 239 0.75 18.79 0.89
N ASP A 240 0.58 18.85 -0.45
CA ASP A 240 1.39 18.15 -1.45
C ASP A 240 1.52 16.63 -1.25
N GLY A 241 0.55 15.99 -0.61
CA GLY A 241 0.56 14.56 -0.37
C GLY A 241 1.66 14.14 0.61
N HIS A 242 2.02 15.00 1.58
CA HIS A 242 3.06 14.65 2.55
C HIS A 242 2.74 13.35 3.31
N VAL A 243 1.47 13.15 3.69
CA VAL A 243 1.02 11.94 4.41
C VAL A 243 1.11 10.69 3.51
N THR A 244 0.66 10.77 2.26
CA THR A 244 0.70 9.65 1.30
C THR A 244 2.15 9.27 0.96
N ARG A 245 3.01 10.25 0.69
CA ARG A 245 4.45 10.04 0.45
C ARG A 245 5.16 9.43 1.65
N LYS A 246 4.83 9.86 2.87
CA LYS A 246 5.37 9.26 4.10
C LYS A 246 4.91 7.81 4.27
N ALA A 247 3.63 7.54 4.03
CA ALA A 247 3.07 6.18 4.13
C ALA A 247 3.71 5.23 3.10
N ARG A 248 3.84 5.66 1.83
CA ARG A 248 4.54 4.91 0.79
C ARG A 248 5.98 4.58 1.20
N ARG A 249 6.73 5.58 1.69
CA ARG A 249 8.12 5.36 2.13
C ARG A 249 8.22 4.31 3.24
N ARG A 250 7.29 4.33 4.20
CA ARG A 250 7.26 3.31 5.28
C ARG A 250 7.00 1.91 4.74
N LEU A 251 6.10 1.76 3.76
CA LEU A 251 5.90 0.48 3.07
C LEU A 251 7.16 0.01 2.36
N ASP A 252 7.78 0.89 1.56
CA ASP A 252 9.01 0.57 0.82
C ASP A 252 10.13 0.14 1.79
N GLU A 253 10.33 0.89 2.88
CA GLU A 253 11.29 0.55 3.94
C GLU A 253 10.94 -0.77 4.66
N GLY A 254 9.65 -1.05 4.88
CA GLY A 254 9.18 -2.31 5.46
C GLY A 254 9.43 -3.51 4.53
N VAL A 255 9.15 -3.36 3.23
CA VAL A 255 9.45 -4.36 2.19
C VAL A 255 10.95 -4.65 2.13
N GLN A 256 11.78 -3.60 2.09
CA GLN A 256 13.24 -3.77 2.09
C GLN A 256 13.72 -4.52 3.33
N ARG A 257 13.24 -4.17 4.53
CA ARG A 257 13.57 -4.89 5.77
C ARG A 257 13.13 -6.35 5.75
N ALA A 258 11.97 -6.65 5.20
CA ALA A 258 11.46 -8.02 5.09
C ALA A 258 12.21 -8.86 4.02
N LEU A 259 12.76 -8.22 2.99
CA LEU A 259 13.60 -8.90 1.99
C LEU A 259 14.99 -9.24 2.52
N PHE A 260 15.58 -8.39 3.38
CA PHE A 260 16.96 -8.53 3.86
C PHE A 260 17.09 -8.99 5.33
N SER A 261 15.99 -9.09 6.10
CA SER A 261 16.00 -9.50 7.51
C SER A 261 14.88 -10.49 7.85
N VAL A 262 15.00 -11.22 8.96
CA VAL A 262 14.01 -12.22 9.44
C VAL A 262 12.84 -11.57 10.23
N SER A 263 12.87 -10.25 10.44
CA SER A 263 11.84 -9.54 11.21
C SER A 263 10.83 -8.85 10.29
N GLU A 264 9.62 -9.43 10.20
CA GLU A 264 8.45 -8.82 9.57
C GLU A 264 7.75 -7.77 10.46
N GLY A 265 8.33 -7.45 11.62
CA GLY A 265 7.72 -6.57 12.62
C GLY A 265 7.39 -5.19 12.07
N GLY A 266 6.09 -4.87 12.02
CA GLY A 266 5.56 -3.57 11.60
C GLY A 266 5.02 -3.50 10.17
N LEU A 267 5.43 -4.40 9.25
CA LEU A 267 4.98 -4.32 7.85
C LEU A 267 3.47 -4.58 7.70
N ARG A 268 2.91 -5.53 8.46
CA ARG A 268 1.46 -5.81 8.45
C ARG A 268 0.63 -4.63 8.99
N GLU A 269 1.09 -4.00 10.06
CA GLU A 269 0.45 -2.81 10.62
C GLU A 269 0.54 -1.63 9.64
N ASP A 270 1.70 -1.43 8.99
CA ASP A 270 1.87 -0.42 7.95
C ASP A 270 0.94 -0.67 6.74
N VAL A 271 0.72 -1.95 6.35
CA VAL A 271 -0.26 -2.35 5.33
C VAL A 271 -1.67 -1.94 5.72
N ASP A 272 -2.12 -2.27 6.93
CA ASP A 272 -3.47 -1.94 7.42
C ASP A 272 -3.70 -0.42 7.46
N ILE A 273 -2.71 0.34 7.94
CA ILE A 273 -2.76 1.81 7.99
C ILE A 273 -2.87 2.39 6.57
N VAL A 274 -2.09 1.88 5.63
CA VAL A 274 -2.09 2.36 4.24
C VAL A 274 -3.39 1.99 3.53
N GLU A 275 -4.00 0.84 3.82
CA GLU A 275 -5.32 0.48 3.30
C GLU A 275 -6.39 1.48 3.72
N MET A 276 -6.41 1.84 5.01
CA MET A 276 -7.31 2.88 5.52
C MET A 276 -7.04 4.24 4.86
N LEU A 277 -5.77 4.61 4.67
CA LEU A 277 -5.40 5.85 4.00
C LEU A 277 -5.85 5.86 2.53
N LEU A 278 -5.67 4.75 1.81
CA LEU A 278 -6.10 4.60 0.42
C LEU A 278 -7.61 4.77 0.30
N SER A 279 -8.39 4.15 1.21
CA SER A 279 -9.85 4.33 1.28
C SER A 279 -10.26 5.79 1.50
N ARG A 280 -9.53 6.54 2.34
CA ARG A 280 -9.76 7.98 2.53
C ARG A 280 -9.43 8.78 1.28
N LEU A 281 -8.32 8.45 0.62
CA LEU A 281 -7.89 9.13 -0.60
C LEU A 281 -8.88 8.91 -1.75
N THR A 282 -9.42 7.70 -1.90
CA THR A 282 -10.48 7.40 -2.88
C THR A 282 -11.73 8.24 -2.63
N ARG A 283 -12.16 8.39 -1.36
CA ARG A 283 -13.30 9.29 -1.03
C ARG A 283 -13.00 10.74 -1.39
N LEU A 284 -11.80 11.22 -1.08
CA LEU A 284 -11.36 12.58 -1.41
C LEU A 284 -11.33 12.82 -2.93
N GLN A 285 -10.82 11.86 -3.71
CA GLN A 285 -10.80 11.93 -5.17
C GLN A 285 -12.22 12.03 -5.75
N SER A 286 -13.14 11.18 -5.28
CA SER A 286 -14.54 11.24 -5.71
C SER A 286 -15.20 12.58 -5.37
N ALA A 287 -14.99 13.08 -4.15
CA ALA A 287 -15.51 14.38 -3.72
C ALA A 287 -14.93 15.54 -4.53
N ALA A 288 -13.62 15.51 -4.84
CA ALA A 288 -12.95 16.48 -5.68
C ALA A 288 -13.52 16.46 -7.12
N GLY A 289 -13.74 15.29 -7.69
CA GLY A 289 -14.35 15.13 -9.02
C GLY A 289 -15.78 15.68 -9.09
N ILE A 290 -16.61 15.42 -8.08
CA ILE A 290 -17.97 16.00 -7.97
C ILE A 290 -17.89 17.53 -7.89
N THR A 291 -16.99 18.04 -7.03
CA THR A 291 -16.81 19.48 -6.86
C THR A 291 -16.34 20.15 -8.16
N ALA A 292 -15.42 19.53 -8.90
CA ALA A 292 -14.97 19.99 -10.20
C ALA A 292 -16.09 19.99 -11.27
N GLY A 293 -16.99 18.99 -11.23
CA GLY A 293 -18.19 18.96 -12.07
C GLY A 293 -19.13 20.13 -11.76
N ASN A 294 -19.46 20.32 -10.48
CA ASN A 294 -20.35 21.39 -10.03
C ASN A 294 -19.76 22.78 -10.31
N LEU A 295 -18.44 22.95 -10.17
CA LEU A 295 -17.72 24.19 -10.50
C LEU A 295 -17.94 24.63 -11.96
N ARG A 296 -17.84 23.67 -12.90
CA ARG A 296 -18.08 23.94 -14.34
C ARG A 296 -19.55 24.25 -14.62
N GLN A 297 -20.45 23.52 -13.98
CA GLN A 297 -21.89 23.70 -14.19
C GLN A 297 -22.38 25.05 -13.64
N ALA A 298 -21.76 25.58 -12.59
CA ALA A 298 -22.21 26.81 -11.93
C ALA A 298 -22.31 28.02 -12.88
N LEU A 299 -21.37 28.17 -13.82
CA LEU A 299 -21.40 29.23 -14.84
C LEU A 299 -21.82 28.73 -16.23
N GLY A 300 -22.11 27.43 -16.38
CA GLY A 300 -22.71 26.87 -17.61
C GLY A 300 -21.87 27.07 -18.87
N GLY A 301 -20.54 27.09 -18.78
CA GLY A 301 -19.65 27.27 -19.93
C GLY A 301 -19.60 28.69 -20.50
N ARG A 302 -20.09 29.69 -19.76
CA ARG A 302 -20.13 31.12 -20.18
C ARG A 302 -18.81 31.87 -20.00
N VAL A 303 -17.72 31.19 -19.66
CA VAL A 303 -16.44 31.82 -19.31
C VAL A 303 -15.47 31.63 -20.47
N THR A 304 -14.89 32.73 -20.94
CA THR A 304 -13.77 32.75 -21.89
C THR A 304 -12.62 33.58 -21.32
N GLY A 305 -11.42 33.40 -21.85
CA GLY A 305 -10.24 34.14 -21.42
C GLY A 305 -9.19 33.26 -20.74
N THR A 306 -8.37 33.89 -19.91
CA THR A 306 -7.24 33.24 -19.22
C THR A 306 -7.15 33.70 -17.77
N GLY A 307 -8.29 34.01 -17.15
CA GLY A 307 -8.37 34.67 -15.87
C GLY A 307 -8.63 33.74 -14.68
N PRO A 308 -9.10 34.30 -13.55
CA PRO A 308 -9.22 33.61 -12.28
C PRO A 308 -10.25 32.48 -12.21
N LEU A 309 -11.32 32.55 -13.00
CA LEU A 309 -12.39 31.55 -13.07
C LEU A 309 -11.98 30.38 -13.96
N THR A 310 -11.28 30.67 -15.06
CA THR A 310 -10.63 29.63 -15.88
C THR A 310 -9.56 28.89 -15.07
N ASP A 311 -8.77 29.61 -14.28
CA ASP A 311 -7.78 29.04 -13.37
C ASP A 311 -8.41 28.16 -12.28
N ASP A 312 -9.62 28.48 -11.80
CA ASP A 312 -10.32 27.64 -10.81
C ASP A 312 -10.67 26.26 -11.39
N VAL A 313 -11.14 26.21 -12.64
CA VAL A 313 -11.44 24.95 -13.33
C VAL A 313 -10.16 24.16 -13.59
N ALA A 314 -9.10 24.83 -14.06
CA ALA A 314 -7.81 24.19 -14.29
C ALA A 314 -7.22 23.60 -13.00
N LEU A 315 -7.33 24.31 -11.88
CA LEU A 315 -6.88 23.85 -10.56
C LEU A 315 -7.67 22.62 -10.09
N ALA A 316 -8.99 22.62 -10.28
CA ALA A 316 -9.85 21.49 -9.91
C ALA A 316 -9.49 20.22 -10.71
N ASP A 317 -9.18 20.37 -11.99
CA ASP A 317 -8.79 19.27 -12.87
C ASP A 317 -7.41 18.74 -12.52
N TRP A 318 -6.43 19.64 -12.35
CA TRP A 318 -5.11 19.27 -11.88
C TRP A 318 -5.17 18.52 -10.55
N PHE A 319 -5.96 19.01 -9.58
CA PHE A 319 -6.03 18.40 -8.26
C PHE A 319 -6.69 17.02 -8.30
N THR A 320 -7.74 16.86 -9.10
CA THR A 320 -8.40 15.56 -9.31
C THR A 320 -7.44 14.54 -9.91
N GLN A 321 -6.65 14.95 -10.91
CA GLN A 321 -5.61 14.10 -11.51
C GLN A 321 -4.50 13.79 -10.50
N ARG A 322 -4.05 14.79 -9.74
CA ARG A 322 -3.00 14.63 -8.72
C ARG A 322 -3.38 13.60 -7.65
N LEU A 323 -4.64 13.58 -7.21
CA LEU A 323 -5.16 12.57 -6.28
C LEU A 323 -5.19 11.17 -6.90
N ALA A 324 -5.55 11.07 -8.19
CA ALA A 324 -5.53 9.79 -8.91
C ALA A 324 -4.11 9.21 -9.00
N ASP A 325 -3.12 10.04 -9.30
CA ASP A 325 -1.71 9.64 -9.38
C ASP A 325 -1.18 9.16 -8.02
N GLU A 326 -1.52 9.86 -6.94
CA GLU A 326 -1.14 9.49 -5.57
C GLU A 326 -1.81 8.20 -5.12
N GLN A 327 -3.07 7.99 -5.49
CA GLN A 327 -3.79 6.74 -5.24
C GLN A 327 -3.12 5.57 -5.98
N HIS A 328 -2.80 5.75 -7.26
CA HIS A 328 -2.14 4.72 -8.06
C HIS A 328 -0.78 4.36 -7.46
N SER A 329 0.06 5.36 -7.18
CA SER A 329 1.39 5.14 -6.63
C SER A 329 1.36 4.45 -5.26
N LEU A 330 0.42 4.81 -4.38
CA LEU A 330 0.29 4.19 -3.06
C LEU A 330 -0.25 2.76 -3.16
N ALA A 331 -1.17 2.51 -4.09
CA ALA A 331 -1.74 1.18 -4.33
C ALA A 331 -0.69 0.18 -4.87
N GLU A 332 0.23 0.63 -5.73
CA GLU A 332 1.34 -0.19 -6.22
C GLU A 332 2.26 -0.62 -5.06
N ALA A 333 2.71 0.33 -4.23
CA ALA A 333 3.55 0.04 -3.07
C ALA A 333 2.86 -0.89 -2.07
N LEU A 334 1.55 -0.72 -1.88
CA LEU A 334 0.75 -1.59 -1.02
C LEU A 334 0.65 -3.02 -1.59
N ALA A 335 0.49 -3.18 -2.90
CA ALA A 335 0.45 -4.50 -3.54
C ALA A 335 1.78 -5.26 -3.34
N ASP A 336 2.91 -4.56 -3.42
CA ASP A 336 4.22 -5.14 -3.13
C ASP A 336 4.34 -5.55 -1.66
N ALA A 337 3.96 -4.66 -0.75
CA ALA A 337 3.97 -4.93 0.69
C ALA A 337 3.09 -6.13 1.08
N ARG A 338 1.87 -6.23 0.53
CA ARG A 338 0.95 -7.36 0.75
C ARG A 338 1.56 -8.69 0.32
N ARG A 339 2.22 -8.73 -0.85
CA ARG A 339 2.88 -9.95 -1.34
C ARG A 339 3.95 -10.46 -0.37
N ILE A 340 4.70 -9.55 0.24
CA ILE A 340 5.72 -9.89 1.23
C ILE A 340 5.08 -10.25 2.57
N ALA A 341 4.10 -9.49 3.04
CA ALA A 341 3.40 -9.72 4.31
C ALA A 341 2.57 -11.02 4.34
N ALA A 342 2.11 -11.49 3.17
CA ALA A 342 1.41 -12.76 2.98
C ALA A 342 2.34 -13.98 3.03
N ARG A 343 3.67 -13.77 3.06
CA ARG A 343 4.60 -14.86 3.39
C ARG A 343 4.33 -15.33 4.82
N PRO A 344 4.41 -16.64 5.09
CA PRO A 344 4.24 -17.14 6.44
C PRO A 344 5.36 -16.59 7.33
N SER A 345 4.97 -15.75 8.30
CA SER A 345 5.86 -15.19 9.32
C SER A 345 6.75 -16.26 9.94
N SER A 346 8.05 -15.96 9.99
CA SER A 346 9.08 -16.73 10.71
C SER A 346 8.73 -16.99 12.19
N SER A 347 7.75 -16.28 12.76
CA SER A 347 7.28 -16.46 14.15
C SER A 347 6.54 -17.78 14.40
N VAL A 348 6.02 -18.46 13.36
CA VAL A 348 5.44 -19.81 13.49
C VAL A 348 6.53 -20.88 13.64
N LEU A 349 7.79 -20.54 13.34
CA LEU A 349 8.96 -21.43 13.40
C LEU A 349 9.82 -21.20 14.66
N LYS A 350 9.24 -20.73 15.78
CA LYS A 350 9.95 -20.83 17.07
C LYS A 350 10.13 -22.31 17.42
N GLY A 351 11.38 -22.78 17.43
CA GLY A 351 11.75 -24.17 17.74
C GLY A 351 12.78 -24.73 16.75
N ARG A 352 13.40 -25.86 17.08
CA ARG A 352 14.35 -26.53 16.17
C ARG A 352 13.57 -27.34 15.15
N TRP A 353 13.68 -26.98 13.88
CA TRP A 353 13.00 -27.69 12.79
C TRP A 353 13.91 -28.71 12.14
N ALA A 354 13.40 -29.93 11.96
CA ALA A 354 13.94 -30.92 11.07
C ALA A 354 12.92 -31.25 9.98
N VAL A 355 13.39 -31.47 8.76
CA VAL A 355 12.58 -32.07 7.69
C VAL A 355 13.10 -33.48 7.45
N VAL A 356 12.20 -34.44 7.36
CA VAL A 356 12.52 -35.83 7.02
C VAL A 356 11.76 -36.20 5.76
N LEU A 357 12.50 -36.47 4.70
CA LEU A 357 11.95 -36.97 3.45
C LEU A 357 12.16 -38.47 3.39
N THR A 358 11.13 -39.23 3.05
CA THR A 358 11.19 -40.70 2.96
C THR A 358 10.89 -41.17 1.54
N ALA A 359 11.50 -42.27 1.12
CA ALA A 359 11.41 -42.75 -0.26
C ALA A 359 10.30 -43.79 -0.49
N THR A 360 9.81 -44.41 0.58
CA THR A 360 8.78 -45.46 0.54
C THR A 360 7.81 -45.31 1.71
N GLU A 361 6.63 -45.92 1.59
CA GLU A 361 5.65 -45.98 2.67
C GLU A 361 6.22 -46.67 3.92
N ALA A 362 7.00 -47.74 3.76
CA ALA A 362 7.67 -48.40 4.88
C ALA A 362 8.63 -47.47 5.63
N ASP A 363 9.40 -46.64 4.91
CA ASP A 363 10.28 -45.63 5.54
C ASP A 363 9.46 -44.51 6.21
N TYR A 364 8.34 -44.14 5.61
CA TYR A 364 7.41 -43.15 6.15
C TYR A 364 6.81 -43.63 7.47
N SER A 365 6.15 -44.79 7.46
CA SER A 365 5.50 -45.39 8.63
C SER A 365 6.49 -45.65 9.75
N ALA A 366 7.67 -46.21 9.43
CA ALA A 366 8.71 -46.46 10.42
C ALA A 366 9.20 -45.20 11.14
N PHE A 367 9.14 -44.02 10.48
CA PHE A 367 9.49 -42.76 11.13
C PHE A 367 8.29 -42.12 11.85
N SER A 368 7.10 -42.14 11.24
CA SER A 368 5.91 -41.49 11.76
C SER A 368 5.45 -42.06 13.10
N GLU A 369 5.64 -43.37 13.33
CA GLU A 369 5.33 -44.04 14.61
C GLU A 369 6.07 -43.45 15.82
N HIS A 370 7.14 -42.70 15.59
CA HIS A 370 7.89 -42.04 16.65
C HIS A 370 7.53 -40.57 16.87
N LEU A 371 6.74 -39.97 15.97
CA LEU A 371 6.26 -38.61 16.14
C LEU A 371 5.31 -38.55 17.35
N THR A 372 5.50 -37.52 18.16
CA THR A 372 4.70 -37.26 19.36
C THR A 372 3.95 -35.94 19.24
N GLY A 373 2.96 -35.73 20.11
CA GLY A 373 2.09 -34.56 20.08
C GLY A 373 0.91 -34.72 19.11
N GLU A 374 0.21 -33.62 18.84
CA GLU A 374 -0.82 -33.58 17.81
C GLU A 374 -0.16 -33.53 16.43
N VAL A 375 -0.32 -34.59 15.64
CA VAL A 375 0.19 -34.63 14.27
C VAL A 375 -0.76 -33.86 13.36
N VAL A 376 -0.25 -32.81 12.73
CA VAL A 376 -1.03 -31.91 11.87
C VAL A 376 -0.58 -32.04 10.43
N GLU A 377 -1.53 -32.15 9.51
CA GLU A 377 -1.25 -32.13 8.08
C GLU A 377 -1.00 -30.71 7.57
N CYS A 378 0.01 -30.54 6.74
CA CYS A 378 0.32 -29.29 6.04
C CYS A 378 0.62 -29.56 4.58
N GLU A 379 -0.12 -28.90 3.68
CA GLU A 379 0.16 -28.98 2.25
C GLU A 379 1.10 -27.85 1.81
N VAL A 380 2.13 -28.21 1.04
CA VAL A 380 3.09 -27.28 0.44
C VAL A 380 3.18 -27.55 -1.05
N ARG A 381 2.54 -26.69 -1.86
CA ARG A 381 2.54 -26.78 -3.33
C ARG A 381 2.16 -28.19 -3.82
N GLY A 382 1.10 -28.78 -3.26
CA GLY A 382 0.59 -30.12 -3.58
C GLY A 382 1.32 -31.29 -2.93
N THR A 383 2.29 -31.06 -2.04
CA THR A 383 2.94 -32.12 -1.24
C THR A 383 2.46 -32.05 0.20
N VAL A 384 1.94 -33.16 0.72
CA VAL A 384 1.45 -33.25 2.10
C VAL A 384 2.60 -33.60 3.04
N TYR A 385 2.72 -32.84 4.13
CA TYR A 385 3.64 -33.06 5.22
C TYR A 385 2.87 -33.36 6.50
N GLU A 386 3.30 -34.35 7.26
CA GLU A 386 2.90 -34.54 8.65
C GLU A 386 3.84 -33.75 9.57
N LEU A 387 3.27 -32.89 10.40
CA LEU A 387 3.99 -32.09 11.38
C LEU A 387 3.83 -32.71 12.77
N GLY A 388 4.94 -33.12 13.40
CA GLY A 388 4.94 -33.67 14.75
C GLY A 388 6.17 -33.25 15.54
N GLU A 389 6.35 -33.83 16.73
CA GLU A 389 7.49 -33.53 17.60
C GLU A 389 8.34 -34.77 17.93
N LEU A 390 9.65 -34.58 18.07
CA LEU A 390 10.58 -35.58 18.60
C LEU A 390 11.36 -35.02 19.80
N PRO A 391 11.63 -35.83 20.83
CA PRO A 391 12.47 -35.41 21.94
C PRO A 391 13.92 -35.17 21.47
N GLY A 392 14.54 -34.10 21.95
CA GLY A 392 15.95 -33.79 21.71
C GLY A 392 16.69 -33.44 23.01
N ALA A 393 17.99 -33.71 23.05
CA ALA A 393 18.83 -33.51 24.23
C ALA A 393 18.86 -32.06 24.76
N GLN A 394 18.50 -31.08 23.94
CA GLN A 394 18.50 -29.65 24.27
C GLN A 394 17.17 -28.97 23.90
N GLY A 395 16.06 -29.73 23.90
CA GLY A 395 14.72 -29.29 23.54
C GLY A 395 14.10 -30.13 22.42
N PRO A 396 12.77 -30.08 22.25
CA PRO A 396 12.07 -30.86 21.23
C PRO A 396 12.41 -30.36 19.82
N TRP A 397 12.43 -31.29 18.88
CA TRP A 397 12.44 -31.04 17.45
C TRP A 397 11.02 -30.99 16.93
N ARG A 398 10.70 -29.99 16.12
CA ARG A 398 9.52 -29.99 15.26
C ARG A 398 9.92 -30.64 13.95
N VAL A 399 9.18 -31.66 13.54
CA VAL A 399 9.52 -32.47 12.37
C VAL A 399 8.44 -32.32 11.32
N ALA A 400 8.85 -31.96 10.11
CA ALA A 400 8.03 -32.06 8.91
C ALA A 400 8.42 -33.34 8.16
N LEU A 401 7.55 -34.35 8.16
CA LEU A 401 7.73 -35.64 7.51
C LEU A 401 6.95 -35.67 6.19
N ALA A 402 7.58 -36.09 5.09
CA ALA A 402 6.88 -36.33 3.82
C ALA A 402 7.47 -37.49 3.04
N GLN A 403 6.60 -38.26 2.38
CA GLN A 403 7.02 -39.26 1.40
C GLN A 403 7.24 -38.61 0.03
N VAL A 404 8.38 -38.92 -0.59
CA VAL A 404 8.79 -38.40 -1.90
C VAL A 404 9.09 -39.55 -2.86
N ALA A 405 8.94 -39.29 -4.16
CA ALA A 405 9.25 -40.28 -5.18
C ALA A 405 10.74 -40.65 -5.17
N ARG A 406 11.04 -41.91 -5.51
CA ARG A 406 12.41 -42.47 -5.53
C ARG A 406 13.21 -42.03 -6.75
N SER A 407 13.46 -40.74 -6.89
CA SER A 407 14.32 -40.18 -7.94
C SER A 407 15.13 -39.01 -7.41
N SER A 408 16.31 -38.79 -8.00
CA SER A 408 17.16 -37.64 -7.66
C SER A 408 16.43 -36.31 -7.89
N SER A 409 15.70 -36.19 -8.99
CA SER A 409 14.92 -34.98 -9.30
C SER A 409 13.82 -34.71 -8.28
N ALA A 410 13.05 -35.73 -7.90
CA ALA A 410 11.96 -35.56 -6.93
C ALA A 410 12.52 -35.22 -5.55
N ALA A 411 13.55 -35.92 -5.08
CA ALA A 411 14.15 -35.66 -3.77
C ALA A 411 14.77 -34.25 -3.70
N GLY A 412 15.43 -33.79 -4.77
CA GLY A 412 16.01 -32.45 -4.84
C GLY A 412 14.93 -31.35 -4.85
N VAL A 413 13.90 -31.47 -5.68
CA VAL A 413 12.79 -30.50 -5.73
C VAL A 413 12.07 -30.41 -4.39
N GLN A 414 11.88 -31.54 -3.71
CA GLN A 414 11.17 -31.54 -2.42
C GLN A 414 12.02 -30.97 -1.30
N LEU A 415 13.35 -31.16 -1.32
CA LEU A 415 14.23 -30.46 -0.38
C LEU A 415 14.09 -28.94 -0.53
N GLU A 416 14.18 -28.40 -1.75
CA GLU A 416 14.03 -26.97 -2.01
C GLU A 416 12.72 -26.41 -1.45
N ARG A 417 11.60 -27.11 -1.71
CA ARG A 417 10.28 -26.72 -1.21
C ARG A 417 10.21 -26.77 0.32
N ALA A 418 10.80 -27.78 0.93
CA ALA A 418 10.79 -27.93 2.37
C ALA A 418 11.68 -26.89 3.06
N VAL A 419 12.83 -26.54 2.46
CA VAL A 419 13.69 -25.47 2.96
C VAL A 419 12.98 -24.12 2.89
N ASP A 420 12.36 -23.78 1.74
CA ASP A 420 11.56 -22.56 1.54
C ASP A 420 10.41 -22.46 2.56
N ARG A 421 9.75 -23.57 2.87
CA ARG A 421 8.56 -23.58 3.74
C ARG A 421 8.89 -23.56 5.23
N PHE A 422 9.84 -24.38 5.68
CA PHE A 422 10.03 -24.73 7.09
C PHE A 422 11.30 -24.13 7.69
N CYS A 423 12.20 -23.56 6.88
CA CYS A 423 13.51 -23.06 7.31
C CYS A 423 14.24 -24.01 8.30
N PRO A 424 14.40 -25.30 7.97
CA PRO A 424 14.89 -26.29 8.92
C PRO A 424 16.37 -26.11 9.25
N GLU A 425 16.75 -26.53 10.46
CA GLU A 425 18.15 -26.67 10.83
C GLU A 425 18.77 -27.90 10.16
N VAL A 426 17.98 -28.98 10.06
CA VAL A 426 18.40 -30.29 9.54
C VAL A 426 17.41 -30.80 8.51
N VAL A 427 17.90 -31.35 7.41
CA VAL A 427 17.09 -32.14 6.48
C VAL A 427 17.70 -33.53 6.36
N MET A 428 16.89 -34.58 6.50
CA MET A 428 17.31 -35.96 6.33
C MET A 428 16.54 -36.63 5.20
N PHE A 429 17.22 -37.49 4.44
CA PHE A 429 16.58 -38.37 3.47
C PHE A 429 16.75 -39.82 3.87
N LEU A 430 15.62 -40.49 4.14
CA LEU A 430 15.57 -41.91 4.48
C LEU A 430 15.09 -42.69 3.25
N CYS A 431 15.92 -43.64 2.81
CA CYS A 431 15.57 -44.45 1.65
C CYS A 431 16.19 -45.85 1.73
N PRO A 432 15.61 -46.85 1.03
CA PRO A 432 16.18 -48.17 0.98
C PRO A 432 17.41 -48.19 0.07
N ALA A 433 18.37 -49.05 0.39
CA ALA A 433 19.54 -49.26 -0.42
C ALA A 433 19.85 -50.74 -0.69
N SER A 434 20.54 -50.99 -1.80
CA SER A 434 21.19 -52.27 -2.06
C SER A 434 22.62 -52.21 -1.50
N GLY A 435 22.91 -53.03 -0.49
CA GLY A 435 24.22 -53.13 0.15
C GLY A 435 25.24 -53.84 -0.72
N ARG A 436 26.50 -53.40 -0.62
CA ARG A 436 27.63 -53.92 -1.41
C ARG A 436 28.86 -54.21 -0.54
N LEU A 437 29.42 -53.18 0.09
CA LEU A 437 30.72 -53.27 0.77
C LEU A 437 30.55 -53.25 2.29
N GLY A 438 30.93 -54.35 2.96
CA GLY A 438 31.05 -54.39 4.42
C GLY A 438 29.74 -54.17 5.18
N VAL A 439 28.60 -54.49 4.58
CA VAL A 439 27.26 -54.31 5.17
C VAL A 439 26.40 -55.56 4.94
N GLN A 440 25.44 -55.80 5.82
CA GLN A 440 24.47 -56.89 5.74
C GLN A 440 23.04 -56.35 5.64
N VAL A 441 22.08 -57.20 5.26
CA VAL A 441 20.65 -56.83 5.31
C VAL A 441 20.28 -56.40 6.74
N GLY A 442 19.58 -55.28 6.84
CA GLY A 442 19.20 -54.63 8.10
C GLY A 442 20.24 -53.64 8.65
N ASP A 443 21.48 -53.62 8.14
CA ASP A 443 22.45 -52.61 8.55
C ASP A 443 22.04 -51.22 8.04
N VAL A 444 22.55 -50.19 8.70
CA VAL A 444 22.32 -48.78 8.36
C VAL A 444 23.59 -48.17 7.78
N VAL A 445 23.45 -47.38 6.71
CA VAL A 445 24.55 -46.55 6.19
C VAL A 445 24.15 -45.08 6.25
N ALA A 446 24.92 -44.27 6.96
CA ALA A 446 24.80 -42.82 6.92
C ALA A 446 25.83 -42.27 5.91
N ALA A 447 25.36 -41.53 4.91
CA ALA A 447 26.22 -41.08 3.82
C ALA A 447 27.18 -39.98 4.29
N ALA A 448 28.48 -40.22 4.22
CA ALA A 448 29.49 -39.15 4.30
C ALA A 448 29.55 -38.36 2.99
N SER A 449 29.38 -39.07 1.88
CA SER A 449 29.31 -38.55 0.52
C SER A 449 28.37 -39.41 -0.33
N VAL A 450 27.86 -38.84 -1.42
CA VAL A 450 27.09 -39.56 -2.42
C VAL A 450 27.68 -39.30 -3.80
N TYR A 451 27.99 -40.38 -4.51
CA TYR A 451 28.48 -40.38 -5.89
C TYR A 451 27.32 -40.50 -6.87
N ASP A 452 27.30 -39.64 -7.90
CA ASP A 452 26.45 -39.83 -9.08
C ASP A 452 27.19 -40.72 -10.09
N TYR A 453 26.82 -42.00 -10.14
CA TYR A 453 27.43 -42.94 -11.06
C TYR A 453 26.87 -42.85 -12.49
N GLU A 454 25.77 -42.12 -12.70
CA GLU A 454 25.12 -41.99 -14.01
C GLU A 454 25.67 -40.82 -14.84
N SER A 455 26.34 -39.86 -14.20
CA SER A 455 27.06 -38.80 -14.90
C SER A 455 28.26 -39.35 -15.67
N GLY A 456 28.28 -39.16 -16.99
CA GLY A 456 29.39 -39.58 -17.84
C GLY A 456 29.15 -39.29 -19.31
N VAL A 457 30.12 -39.67 -20.14
CA VAL A 457 30.03 -39.60 -21.60
C VAL A 457 29.79 -41.01 -22.13
N ASP A 458 28.72 -41.20 -22.89
CA ASP A 458 28.46 -42.42 -23.63
C ASP A 458 28.96 -42.26 -25.07
N ASP A 459 29.96 -43.05 -25.45
CA ASP A 459 30.70 -42.93 -26.72
C ASP A 459 31.08 -44.32 -27.24
N VAL A 460 31.68 -44.40 -28.43
CA VAL A 460 32.07 -45.66 -29.10
C VAL A 460 32.83 -46.66 -28.20
N PRO A 461 33.81 -46.28 -27.35
CA PRO A 461 34.48 -47.23 -26.45
C PRO A 461 33.62 -47.67 -25.25
N GLY A 462 32.43 -47.10 -25.07
CA GLY A 462 31.51 -47.33 -23.96
C GLY A 462 31.40 -46.14 -23.00
N PHE A 463 30.55 -46.29 -21.99
CA PHE A 463 30.30 -45.27 -20.98
C PHE A 463 31.56 -44.95 -20.14
N ARG A 464 31.98 -43.69 -20.16
CA ARG A 464 33.08 -43.15 -19.35
C ARG A 464 32.54 -42.27 -18.22
N PRO A 465 32.62 -42.72 -16.95
CA PRO A 465 32.09 -41.96 -15.82
C PRO A 465 32.77 -40.61 -15.63
N THR A 466 31.97 -39.60 -15.29
CA THR A 466 32.40 -38.31 -14.76
C THR A 466 31.77 -38.12 -13.39
N ILE A 467 32.14 -38.99 -12.44
CA ILE A 467 31.51 -39.10 -11.13
C ILE A 467 31.48 -37.72 -10.45
N LYS A 468 30.26 -37.23 -10.22
CA LYS A 468 30.03 -36.05 -9.39
C LYS A 468 29.80 -36.50 -7.96
N THR A 469 30.27 -35.70 -7.00
CA THR A 469 30.20 -36.05 -5.58
C THR A 469 29.63 -34.88 -4.80
N HIS A 470 28.62 -35.14 -3.98
CA HIS A 470 28.19 -34.22 -2.93
C HIS A 470 28.46 -34.82 -1.55
N HIS A 471 28.89 -33.98 -0.63
CA HIS A 471 29.16 -34.34 0.76
C HIS A 471 27.97 -34.00 1.65
N ALA A 472 27.69 -34.86 2.63
CA ALA A 472 26.77 -34.52 3.70
C ALA A 472 27.40 -33.47 4.63
N SER A 473 26.58 -32.76 5.40
CA SER A 473 27.08 -31.71 6.28
C SER A 473 27.98 -32.30 7.36
N HIS A 474 29.20 -31.78 7.49
CA HIS A 474 30.25 -32.32 8.36
C HIS A 474 29.76 -32.53 9.81
N ARG A 475 28.93 -31.62 10.33
CA ARG A 475 28.33 -31.72 11.66
C ARG A 475 27.44 -32.97 11.83
N LEU A 476 26.64 -33.31 10.83
CA LEU A 476 25.79 -34.50 10.85
C LEU A 476 26.61 -35.77 10.63
N VAL A 477 27.66 -35.73 9.81
CA VAL A 477 28.60 -36.85 9.63
C VAL A 477 29.29 -37.19 10.97
N GLN A 478 29.83 -36.19 11.67
CA GLN A 478 30.44 -36.37 12.99
C GLN A 478 29.44 -36.92 14.02
N ARG A 479 28.19 -36.43 13.99
CA ARG A 479 27.14 -36.95 14.87
C ARG A 479 26.75 -38.39 14.51
N ALA A 480 26.65 -38.74 13.24
CA ALA A 480 26.38 -40.09 12.78
C ALA A 480 27.49 -41.06 13.24
N GLN A 481 28.76 -40.67 13.15
CA GLN A 481 29.89 -41.46 13.65
C GLN A 481 29.84 -41.67 15.16
N PHE A 482 29.33 -40.69 15.91
CA PHE A 482 29.09 -40.84 17.34
C PHE A 482 27.95 -41.84 17.62
N VAL A 483 26.80 -41.70 16.94
CA VAL A 483 25.64 -42.59 17.11
C VAL A 483 25.99 -44.04 16.74
N ALA A 484 26.68 -44.25 15.61
CA ALA A 484 27.13 -45.56 15.15
C ALA A 484 28.02 -46.27 16.19
N ARG A 485 28.97 -45.55 16.80
CA ARG A 485 29.89 -46.12 17.82
C ARG A 485 29.24 -46.37 19.18
N LYS A 486 28.21 -45.62 19.56
CA LYS A 486 27.59 -45.73 20.88
C LYS A 486 26.55 -46.83 20.97
N HIS A 487 26.06 -47.33 19.84
CA HIS A 487 25.08 -48.41 19.76
C HIS A 487 23.75 -48.14 20.50
N LEU A 488 23.52 -46.92 20.99
CA LEU A 488 22.31 -46.58 21.76
C LEU A 488 21.04 -46.63 20.90
N TRP A 489 21.15 -46.30 19.61
CA TRP A 489 20.05 -46.38 18.65
C TRP A 489 19.47 -47.79 18.54
N GLN A 490 20.29 -48.84 18.74
CA GLN A 490 19.84 -50.24 18.69
C GLN A 490 18.86 -50.59 19.81
N LYS A 491 18.86 -49.84 20.93
CA LYS A 491 17.89 -50.04 22.03
C LYS A 491 16.45 -49.66 21.64
N ARG A 492 16.28 -48.95 20.53
CA ARG A 492 14.96 -48.60 19.97
C ARG A 492 14.36 -49.73 19.15
N LEU A 493 15.15 -50.77 18.84
CA LEU A 493 14.75 -51.87 17.98
C LEU A 493 14.24 -53.04 18.80
N GLN A 494 13.28 -53.77 18.22
CA GLN A 494 12.80 -55.04 18.73
C GLN A 494 13.47 -56.17 17.95
N GLY A 495 14.04 -57.16 18.63
CA GLY A 495 14.65 -58.32 17.97
C GLY A 495 15.95 -58.81 18.61
N THR A 496 16.38 -59.99 18.19
CA THR A 496 17.58 -60.67 18.71
C THR A 496 18.85 -60.29 17.94
N ARG A 497 18.73 -59.87 16.67
CA ARG A 497 19.83 -59.41 15.83
C ARG A 497 20.12 -57.94 16.09
N GLN A 498 21.39 -57.61 16.32
CA GLN A 498 21.87 -56.24 16.52
C GLN A 498 22.47 -55.69 15.22
N PRO A 499 21.74 -54.84 14.45
CA PRO A 499 22.23 -54.32 13.18
C PRO A 499 23.41 -53.35 13.39
N SER A 500 24.34 -53.34 12.44
CA SER A 500 25.49 -52.42 12.44
C SER A 500 25.15 -51.11 11.72
N ALA A 501 25.86 -50.03 12.06
CA ALA A 501 25.78 -48.77 11.33
C ALA A 501 27.18 -48.34 10.86
N VAL A 502 27.29 -47.97 9.59
CA VAL A 502 28.53 -47.48 8.97
C VAL A 502 28.32 -46.06 8.45
N VAL A 503 29.34 -45.21 8.57
CA VAL A 503 29.35 -43.87 7.99
C VAL A 503 30.36 -43.84 6.85
N GLY A 504 29.89 -43.67 5.62
CA GLY A 504 30.76 -43.78 4.45
C GLY A 504 30.06 -43.42 3.14
N PRO A 505 30.73 -43.62 1.99
CA PRO A 505 30.20 -43.23 0.70
C PRO A 505 29.01 -44.10 0.26
N LEU A 506 28.06 -43.46 -0.42
CA LEU A 506 27.00 -44.12 -1.19
C LEU A 506 27.16 -43.83 -2.68
N ALA A 507 26.61 -44.71 -3.51
CA ALA A 507 26.41 -44.44 -4.93
C ALA A 507 24.93 -44.23 -5.24
N ALA A 508 24.61 -43.36 -6.19
CA ALA A 508 23.25 -43.02 -6.54
C ALA A 508 23.05 -42.95 -8.05
N GLY A 509 21.89 -43.43 -8.49
CA GLY A 509 21.43 -43.39 -9.88
C GLY A 509 20.06 -44.03 -10.00
N SER A 510 19.40 -43.88 -11.13
CA SER A 510 17.98 -44.17 -11.32
C SER A 510 17.65 -45.67 -11.40
N LYS A 511 18.67 -46.54 -11.48
CA LYS A 511 18.53 -47.98 -11.75
C LYS A 511 18.46 -48.79 -10.45
N VAL A 512 17.65 -49.84 -10.44
CA VAL A 512 17.70 -50.87 -9.40
C VAL A 512 18.73 -51.91 -9.81
N ILE A 513 19.73 -52.13 -8.95
CA ILE A 513 20.77 -53.13 -9.19
C ILE A 513 20.41 -54.39 -8.41
N VAL A 514 20.24 -55.49 -9.14
CA VAL A 514 19.76 -56.77 -8.58
C VAL A 514 20.77 -57.91 -8.74
N HIS A 515 21.89 -57.69 -9.44
CA HIS A 515 22.87 -58.74 -9.72
C HIS A 515 24.31 -58.20 -9.73
N PRO A 516 25.28 -58.88 -9.09
CA PRO A 516 26.68 -58.43 -9.00
C PRO A 516 27.39 -58.37 -10.37
N SER A 517 27.01 -59.24 -11.30
CA SER A 517 27.54 -59.22 -12.68
C SER A 517 26.88 -58.19 -13.62
N SER A 518 25.94 -57.36 -13.15
CA SER A 518 25.30 -56.35 -13.99
C SER A 518 26.30 -55.29 -14.45
N THR A 519 26.01 -54.64 -15.58
CA THR A 519 26.86 -53.54 -16.11
C THR A 519 27.10 -52.45 -15.08
N VAL A 520 26.07 -52.10 -14.30
CA VAL A 520 26.18 -51.07 -13.26
C VAL A 520 26.99 -51.57 -12.06
N ALA A 521 26.82 -52.82 -11.63
CA ALA A 521 27.63 -53.35 -10.54
C ALA A 521 29.14 -53.38 -10.88
N ARG A 522 29.50 -53.77 -12.11
CA ARG A 522 30.90 -53.68 -12.59
C ARG A 522 31.39 -52.24 -12.70
N LEU A 523 30.53 -51.31 -13.11
CA LEU A 523 30.85 -49.88 -13.14
C LEU A 523 31.18 -49.36 -11.74
N LEU A 524 30.36 -49.70 -10.75
CA LEU A 524 30.58 -49.32 -9.35
C LEU A 524 31.86 -49.93 -8.81
N GLU A 525 32.18 -51.18 -9.16
CA GLU A 525 33.45 -51.80 -8.78
C GLU A 525 34.66 -51.04 -9.37
N ALA A 526 34.54 -50.51 -10.57
CA ALA A 526 35.63 -49.80 -11.24
C ALA A 526 35.76 -48.32 -10.80
N ALA A 527 34.65 -47.64 -10.50
CA ALA A 527 34.60 -46.18 -10.35
C ALA A 527 34.13 -45.69 -8.96
N ALA A 528 33.61 -46.57 -8.11
CA ALA A 528 33.06 -46.27 -6.79
C ALA A 528 33.23 -47.46 -5.83
N SER A 529 34.43 -48.07 -5.83
CA SER A 529 34.68 -49.34 -5.14
C SER A 529 34.57 -49.25 -3.61
N ASP A 530 34.65 -48.04 -3.07
CA ASP A 530 34.49 -47.67 -1.65
C ASP A 530 33.03 -47.40 -1.24
N ALA A 531 32.08 -47.40 -2.18
CA ALA A 531 30.67 -47.18 -1.87
C ALA A 531 30.05 -48.39 -1.15
N HIS A 532 29.48 -48.16 0.03
CA HIS A 532 28.87 -49.20 0.85
C HIS A 532 27.54 -49.70 0.30
N ALA A 533 26.78 -48.83 -0.35
CA ALA A 533 25.42 -49.10 -0.79
C ALA A 533 25.00 -48.22 -1.97
N VAL A 534 23.97 -48.67 -2.70
CA VAL A 534 23.43 -48.01 -3.89
C VAL A 534 21.97 -47.60 -3.70
N THR A 535 21.63 -46.38 -4.14
CA THR A 535 20.32 -45.72 -3.91
C THR A 535 19.80 -45.02 -5.17
N ARG A 536 18.55 -44.54 -5.17
CA ARG A 536 17.91 -43.92 -6.35
C ARG A 536 17.58 -42.43 -6.29
N GLY A 537 17.83 -41.75 -5.17
CA GLY A 537 17.51 -40.32 -5.04
C GLY A 537 18.45 -39.50 -4.17
N SER A 538 19.42 -40.13 -3.53
CA SER A 538 20.28 -39.47 -2.53
C SER A 538 21.19 -38.38 -3.12
N TYR A 539 21.61 -38.50 -4.39
CA TYR A 539 22.46 -37.49 -5.02
C TYR A 539 21.70 -36.19 -5.27
N GLY A 540 20.51 -36.25 -5.85
CA GLY A 540 19.70 -35.04 -6.09
C GLY A 540 19.28 -34.34 -4.79
N PHE A 541 19.04 -35.12 -3.73
CA PHE A 541 18.85 -34.59 -2.37
C PHE A 541 20.07 -33.80 -1.88
N LEU A 542 21.28 -34.38 -1.90
CA LEU A 542 22.48 -33.65 -1.45
C LEU A 542 22.88 -32.51 -2.40
N HIS A 543 22.55 -32.59 -3.69
CA HIS A 543 22.74 -31.49 -4.62
C HIS A 543 21.87 -30.29 -4.25
N ALA A 544 20.59 -30.52 -3.96
CA ALA A 544 19.69 -29.47 -3.50
C ALA A 544 20.15 -28.91 -2.13
N ALA A 545 20.62 -29.75 -1.22
CA ALA A 545 21.21 -29.27 0.03
C ALA A 545 22.45 -28.39 -0.20
N TYR A 546 23.33 -28.77 -1.15
CA TYR A 546 24.55 -28.02 -1.48
C TYR A 546 24.26 -26.59 -1.94
N VAL A 547 23.16 -26.36 -2.66
CA VAL A 547 22.76 -25.00 -3.10
C VAL A 547 22.03 -24.20 -2.01
N ASN A 548 21.77 -24.80 -0.84
CA ASN A 548 21.20 -24.16 0.34
C ASN A 548 22.23 -24.04 1.48
N ASP A 549 22.86 -22.88 1.63
CA ASP A 549 24.00 -22.66 2.56
C ASP A 549 23.64 -22.72 4.06
N LYS A 550 22.36 -22.63 4.41
CA LYS A 550 21.88 -22.54 5.80
C LYS A 550 21.47 -23.87 6.43
N VAL A 551 21.39 -24.95 5.67
CA VAL A 551 20.82 -26.23 6.13
C VAL A 551 21.88 -27.32 6.31
N ASP A 552 21.77 -28.12 7.37
CA ASP A 552 22.58 -29.31 7.52
C ASP A 552 21.84 -30.52 6.92
N ALA A 553 22.46 -31.27 6.00
CA ALA A 553 21.81 -32.38 5.31
C ALA A 553 22.55 -33.72 5.48
N LEU A 554 21.78 -34.80 5.63
CA LEU A 554 22.29 -36.17 5.73
C LEU A 554 21.36 -37.16 5.04
N VAL A 555 21.95 -38.13 4.34
CA VAL A 555 21.22 -39.30 3.82
C VAL A 555 21.47 -40.47 4.75
N VAL A 556 20.40 -41.16 5.16
CA VAL A 556 20.47 -42.38 5.97
C VAL A 556 19.73 -43.49 5.23
N VAL A 557 20.37 -44.63 5.05
CA VAL A 557 19.77 -45.74 4.32
C VAL A 557 19.76 -47.02 5.13
N GLY A 558 18.66 -47.76 5.04
CA GLY A 558 18.55 -49.13 5.49
C GLY A 558 18.91 -50.08 4.35
N VAL A 559 19.80 -51.04 4.61
CA VAL A 559 20.18 -52.06 3.63
C VAL A 559 19.04 -53.08 3.52
N SER A 560 18.21 -52.95 2.49
CA SER A 560 17.03 -53.81 2.29
C SER A 560 17.34 -55.08 1.50
N ARG A 561 18.48 -55.12 0.82
CA ARG A 561 19.02 -56.29 0.11
C ARG A 561 20.51 -56.14 -0.10
N LEU A 562 21.17 -57.24 -0.44
CA LEU A 562 22.56 -57.23 -0.90
C LEU A 562 22.63 -57.38 -2.42
N LEU A 563 23.72 -56.90 -3.01
CA LEU A 563 24.07 -57.17 -4.41
C LEU A 563 24.65 -58.59 -4.54
N THR A 564 23.86 -59.60 -4.20
CA THR A 564 24.24 -61.03 -4.23
C THR A 564 23.17 -61.88 -4.91
N ASP A 565 23.53 -63.09 -5.33
CA ASP A 565 22.64 -64.02 -6.05
C ASP A 565 21.54 -64.67 -5.18
N ALA A 566 21.49 -64.36 -3.88
CA ALA A 566 20.49 -64.91 -2.96
C ALA A 566 19.21 -64.06 -2.94
N ASP A 567 18.06 -64.73 -2.91
CA ASP A 567 16.78 -64.08 -2.63
C ASP A 567 16.84 -63.34 -1.30
N PRO A 568 16.24 -62.14 -1.21
CA PRO A 568 16.21 -61.39 0.04
C PRO A 568 15.52 -62.26 1.11
N PRO A 569 16.17 -62.56 2.26
CA PRO A 569 15.43 -63.10 3.39
C PRO A 569 14.31 -62.13 3.77
N ASP A 570 13.21 -62.65 4.34
CA ASP A 570 12.08 -61.86 4.83
C ASP A 570 12.57 -60.56 5.48
N ALA A 571 12.00 -59.45 5.03
CA ALA A 571 12.42 -58.09 5.33
C ALA A 571 12.51 -57.88 6.84
N THR A 572 13.68 -58.12 7.43
CA THR A 572 14.02 -57.57 8.73
C THR A 572 14.08 -56.05 8.55
N ASP A 573 13.46 -55.29 9.45
CA ASP A 573 13.01 -53.92 9.24
C ASP A 573 14.12 -52.89 8.91
N ALA A 574 14.66 -52.90 7.68
CA ALA A 574 15.66 -51.94 7.22
C ALA A 574 15.17 -50.48 7.37
N SER A 575 13.88 -50.26 7.14
CA SER A 575 13.21 -48.97 7.35
C SER A 575 13.15 -48.57 8.83
N THR A 576 12.75 -49.48 9.73
CA THR A 576 12.76 -49.24 11.19
C THR A 576 14.17 -48.99 11.71
N ASN A 577 15.17 -49.72 11.21
CA ASN A 577 16.56 -49.50 11.59
C ASN A 577 17.07 -48.13 11.15
N ALA A 578 16.76 -47.71 9.91
CA ALA A 578 17.13 -46.39 9.41
C ALA A 578 16.41 -45.26 10.17
N ALA A 579 15.11 -45.43 10.47
CA ALA A 579 14.33 -44.50 11.27
C ALA A 579 14.89 -44.37 12.69
N ALA A 580 15.12 -45.49 13.38
CA ALA A 580 15.70 -45.52 14.72
C ALA A 580 17.07 -44.82 14.78
N PHE A 581 17.93 -45.04 13.78
CA PHE A 581 19.22 -44.35 13.67
C PHE A 581 19.05 -42.84 13.46
N ALA A 582 18.16 -42.43 12.55
CA ALA A 582 17.90 -41.01 12.27
C ALA A 582 17.32 -40.27 13.48
N ILE A 583 16.41 -40.91 14.22
CA ILE A 583 15.79 -40.35 15.44
C ILE A 583 16.84 -40.21 16.54
N GLU A 584 17.69 -41.21 16.76
CA GLU A 584 18.78 -41.10 17.74
C GLU A 584 19.78 -40.00 17.36
N LEU A 585 20.04 -39.82 16.07
CA LEU A 585 20.89 -38.75 15.56
C LEU A 585 20.30 -37.38 15.86
N LEU A 586 19.03 -37.12 15.54
CA LEU A 586 18.34 -35.89 15.89
C LEU A 586 18.29 -35.69 17.41
N GLY A 587 17.95 -36.74 18.14
CA GLY A 587 17.84 -36.73 19.60
C GLY A 587 19.13 -36.34 20.31
N THR A 588 20.29 -36.69 19.73
CA THR A 588 21.62 -36.39 20.30
C THR A 588 22.32 -35.18 19.66
N LEU A 589 21.70 -34.52 18.67
CA LEU A 589 22.32 -33.39 17.99
C LEU A 589 22.24 -32.11 18.86
N PRO A 590 23.37 -31.51 19.27
CA PRO A 590 23.37 -30.27 20.06
C PRO A 590 22.84 -29.11 19.23
N VAL A 591 22.45 -27.99 19.83
CA VAL A 591 22.04 -26.76 19.15
C VAL A 591 23.19 -26.19 18.32
N LYS A 592 22.90 -25.69 17.12
CA LYS A 592 23.88 -24.99 16.28
C LYS A 592 24.28 -23.70 17.01
N GLN A 593 25.51 -23.61 17.49
CA GLN A 593 26.01 -22.37 18.09
C GLN A 593 26.10 -21.33 16.98
N SER A 594 25.18 -20.35 16.99
CA SER A 594 25.31 -19.17 16.14
C SER A 594 26.59 -18.45 16.54
N ALA A 595 27.52 -18.29 15.60
CA ALA A 595 28.67 -17.43 15.81
C ALA A 595 28.12 -16.04 16.14
N ALA A 596 28.27 -15.61 17.39
CA ALA A 596 28.13 -14.21 17.74
C ALA A 596 29.16 -13.45 16.89
N ARG A 597 28.67 -12.72 15.90
CA ARG A 597 29.44 -11.72 15.16
C ARG A 597 29.02 -10.35 15.64
#